data_AF-K5YPC4-F1
#
_entry.id   AF-K5YPC4-F1
#
_cell.length_a   1.000
_cell.length_b   1.000
_cell.length_c   1.000
_cell.angle_alpha   90.00
_cell.angle_beta   90.00
_cell.angle_gamma   90.00
#
_symmetry.space_group_name_H-M   'P 1'
#
loop_
_entity.id
_entity.type
_entity.pdbx_description
1 polymer ?
#
loop_
_entity_poly.entity_id
_entity_poly.type
_entity_poly.pdbx_seq_one_letter_code
_entity_poly.pdbx_strand_id
1 'polypeptide(L)' 'MVAVIGRVIRIAEIFPNRAQALRDQAWREAQVRAYASFLERTDQPAPRYMIRPIRRTDLPRRWKPLPALGFLHGNW' A
#
# COMPACT_ATOMS: atom_id res chain seq x y z
N MET A 1 -4.29 4.11 4.93
CA MET A 1 -3.76 4.06 3.57
C MET A 1 -4.19 2.78 2.87
N VAL A 2 -4.58 2.88 1.60
CA VAL A 2 -4.99 1.76 0.74
C VAL A 2 -4.00 1.66 -0.42
N ALA A 3 -3.57 0.44 -0.73
CA ALA A 3 -2.74 0.09 -1.88
C ALA A 3 -3.60 -0.61 -2.93
N VAL A 4 -3.39 -0.28 -4.19
CA VAL A 4 -4.02 -0.93 -5.34
C VAL A 4 -2.91 -1.50 -6.21
N ILE A 5 -2.91 -2.81 -6.40
CA ILE A 5 -1.98 -3.52 -7.28
C ILE A 5 -2.82 -4.24 -8.33
N GLY A 6 -2.73 -3.79 -9.59
CA GLY A 6 -3.62 -4.28 -10.65
C GLY A 6 -5.10 -4.08 -10.30
N ARG A 7 -5.87 -5.18 -10.15
CA ARG A 7 -7.30 -5.18 -9.74
C ARG A 7 -7.53 -5.38 -8.24
N VAL A 8 -6.47 -5.58 -7.45
CA VAL A 8 -6.60 -5.93 -6.03
C VAL A 8 -6.44 -4.68 -5.17
N ILE A 9 -7.48 -4.33 -4.41
CA ILE A 9 -7.45 -3.27 -3.40
C ILE A 9 -7.09 -3.92 -2.06
N ARG A 10 -6.01 -3.46 -1.42
CA ARG A 10 -5.60 -3.90 -0.08
C ARG A 10 -5.39 -2.71 0.85
N ILE A 11 -5.77 -2.86 2.12
CA ILE A 11 -5.55 -1.82 3.13
C ILE A 11 -4.11 -1.98 3.63
N ALA A 12 -3.25 -1.00 3.34
CA ALA A 12 -1.85 -1.04 3.74
C ALA A 12 -1.71 -0.82 5.24
N GLU A 13 -2.34 0.24 5.75
CA GLU A 13 -2.23 0.67 7.14
C GLU A 13 -3.40 1.56 7.52
N ILE A 14 -3.66 1.75 8.81
CA ILE A 14 -4.72 2.65 9.30
C ILE A 14 -4.10 3.63 10.26
N PHE A 15 -4.33 4.92 9.98
CA PHE A 15 -3.82 6.00 10.80
C PHE A 15 -4.98 6.71 11.47
N PRO A 16 -4.82 7.13 12.75
CA PRO A 16 -5.83 7.90 13.46
C PRO A 16 -5.95 9.33 12.91
N ASN A 17 -4.92 9.85 12.25
CA ASN A 17 -4.92 11.19 11.66
C ASN A 17 -4.54 11.17 10.17
N ARG A 18 -5.21 12.01 9.38
CA ARG A 18 -4.92 12.24 7.95
C ARG A 18 -3.48 12.69 7.71
N ALA A 19 -2.91 13.52 8.60
CA ALA A 19 -1.53 14.00 8.45
C ALA A 19 -0.50 12.86 8.46
N GLN A 20 -0.70 11.85 9.30
CA GLN A 20 0.15 10.65 9.33
C GLN A 20 -0.04 9.81 8.08
N ALA A 21 -1.29 9.65 7.62
CA ALA A 21 -1.59 8.93 6.38
C ALA A 21 -0.94 9.59 5.15
N LEU A 22 -0.84 10.92 5.11
CA LEU A 22 -0.18 11.66 4.03
C LEU A 22 1.34 11.46 4.01
N ARG A 23 1.99 11.53 5.19
CA ARG A 23 3.43 11.27 5.31
C ARG A 23 3.78 9.86 4.85
N ASP A 24 2.98 8.90 5.30
CA ASP A 24 3.14 7.50 4.94
C ASP A 24 2.88 7.24 3.45
N GLN A 25 1.87 7.90 2.86
CA GLN A 25 1.66 7.86 1.41
C GLN A 25 2.87 8.38 0.63
N ALA A 26 3.37 9.56 0.99
CA ALA A 26 4.51 10.15 0.32
C ALA A 26 5.76 9.26 0.43
N TRP A 27 5.98 8.66 1.61
CA TRP A 27 7.06 7.71 1.83
C TRP A 27 6.92 6.45 0.96
N ARG A 28 5.74 5.83 0.91
CA ARG A 28 5.47 4.65 0.06
C ARG A 28 5.55 4.95 -1.44
N GLU A 29 5.11 6.13 -1.88
CA GLU A 29 5.28 6.58 -3.27
C GLU A 29 6.74 6.82 -3.64
N ALA A 30 7.55 7.37 -2.74
CA ALA A 30 8.99 7.54 -2.95
C ALA A 30 9.68 6.17 -3.12
N GLN A 31 9.28 5.16 -2.34
CA GLN A 31 9.76 3.79 -2.49
C GLN A 31 9.37 3.21 -3.86
N VAL A 32 8.11 3.35 -4.31
CA VAL A 32 7.72 2.85 -5.65
C VAL A 32 8.52 3.50 -6.76
N ARG A 33 8.80 4.81 -6.66
CA ARG A 33 9.68 5.49 -7.61
C ARG A 33 11.09 4.92 -7.59
N ALA A 34 11.65 4.68 -6.41
CA ALA A 34 12.98 4.09 -6.26
C ALA A 34 13.04 2.65 -6.84
N TYR A 35 11.96 1.88 -6.73
CA TYR A 35 11.85 0.51 -7.26
C TYR A 35 11.20 0.42 -8.64
N ALA A 36 10.90 1.55 -9.31
CA ALA A 36 10.20 1.55 -10.59
C ALA A 36 10.96 0.74 -11.65
N SER A 37 12.27 0.95 -11.74
CA SER A 37 13.13 0.21 -12.68
C SER A 37 13.22 -1.30 -12.39
N PHE A 38 12.97 -1.73 -11.15
CA PHE A 38 12.90 -3.14 -10.78
C PHE A 38 11.53 -3.75 -11.14
N LEU A 39 10.46 -3.00 -10.89
CA LEU A 39 9.09 -3.38 -11.24
C LEU A 39 8.92 -3.55 -12.76
N GLU A 40 9.49 -2.63 -13.54
CA GLU A 40 9.53 -2.72 -15.01
C GLU A 40 10.22 -4.01 -15.51
N ARG A 41 11.26 -4.47 -14.81
CA ARG A 41 12.00 -5.69 -15.16
C ARG A 41 11.28 -6.98 -14.75
N THR A 42 10.34 -6.90 -13.82
CA THR A 42 9.64 -8.06 -13.25
C THR A 42 8.21 -8.21 -13.76
N ASP A 43 7.80 -7.39 -14.74
CA ASP A 43 6.42 -7.33 -15.29
C ASP A 43 5.34 -7.19 -14.20
N GLN A 44 5.72 -6.63 -13.04
CA GLN A 44 4.81 -6.42 -11.93
C GLN A 44 4.18 -5.03 -12.06
N PRO A 45 2.84 -4.92 -12.00
CA PRO A 45 2.18 -3.63 -12.06
C PRO A 45 2.56 -2.79 -10.83
N ALA A 46 2.98 -1.55 -11.06
CA ALA A 46 3.37 -0.65 -9.98
C ALA A 46 2.19 -0.41 -9.00
N PRO A 47 2.42 -0.55 -7.68
CA PRO A 47 1.37 -0.28 -6.69
C PRO A 47 0.96 1.19 -6.72
N ARG A 48 -0.34 1.46 -6.88
CA ARG A 48 -0.91 2.79 -6.69
C ARG A 48 -1.42 2.95 -5.27
N TYR A 49 -1.01 4.03 -4.64
CA TYR A 49 -1.27 4.32 -3.25
C TYR A 49 -2.30 5.44 -3.11
N MET A 50 -3.30 5.25 -2.25
CA MET A 50 -4.37 6.23 -2.03
C MET A 50 -4.78 6.29 -0.56
N ILE A 51 -5.15 7.48 -0.10
CA ILE A 51 -5.76 7.66 1.22
C ILE A 51 -7.28 7.64 1.06
N ARG A 52 -7.94 6.74 1.80
CA ARG A 52 -9.40 6.72 1.92
C ARG A 52 -9.79 6.70 3.39
N PRO A 53 -10.83 7.44 3.79
CA PRO A 53 -11.44 7.25 5.09
C PRO A 53 -12.07 5.85 5.12
N ILE A 54 -11.82 5.10 6.20
CA ILE A 54 -12.40 3.78 6.42
C ILE A 54 -13.06 3.77 7.80
N ARG A 55 -14.25 3.20 7.91
CA ARG A 55 -14.87 3.02 9.23
C ARG A 55 -14.34 1.73 9.85
N ARG A 56 -14.25 1.70 11.18
CA ARG A 56 -13.82 0.52 11.94
C ARG A 56 -14.70 -0.72 11.68
N THR A 57 -15.95 -0.51 11.24
CA THR A 57 -16.90 -1.56 10.86
C THR A 57 -16.61 -2.15 9.47
N ASP A 58 -15.95 -1.40 8.59
CA ASP A 58 -15.58 -1.82 7.23
C ASP A 58 -14.24 -2.57 7.20
N LEU A 59 -13.60 -2.71 8.36
CA LEU A 59 -12.35 -3.43 8.52
C LEU A 59 -12.58 -4.94 8.47
N PRO A 60 -11.86 -5.67 7.60
CA PRO A 60 -11.91 -7.13 7.62
C PRO A 60 -11.50 -7.66 9.00
N ARG A 61 -12.26 -8.61 9.58
CA ARG A 61 -11.96 -9.20 10.91
C ARG A 61 -10.54 -9.82 11.03
N ARG A 62 -9.88 -10.13 9.91
CA ARG A 62 -8.51 -10.65 9.83
C ARG A 62 -7.55 -9.70 9.10
N TRP A 63 -7.83 -8.41 9.12
CA TRP A 63 -6.91 -7.44 8.51
C TRP A 63 -5.56 -7.48 9.22
N LYS A 64 -4.50 -7.70 8.45
CA LYS A 64 -3.11 -7.54 8.87
C LYS A 64 -2.52 -6.34 8.13
N PRO A 65 -1.79 -5.44 8.81
CA PRO A 65 -1.09 -4.36 8.13
C PRO A 65 -0.13 -4.97 7.12
N LEU A 66 -0.11 -4.41 5.92
CA LEU A 66 0.85 -4.84 4.92
C LEU A 66 2.21 -4.30 5.35
N PRO A 67 3.21 -5.17 5.57
CA PRO A 67 4.56 -4.71 5.85
C PRO A 67 5.00 -3.84 4.69
N ALA A 68 5.53 -2.66 5.02
CA ALA A 68 6.12 -1.79 4.02
C ALA A 68 7.16 -2.61 3.22
N LEU A 69 6.95 -2.70 1.91
CA LEU A 69 7.77 -3.48 0.96
C LEU A 69 7.77 -5.01 1.02
N GLY A 70 7.05 -5.68 1.92
CA GLY A 70 6.92 -7.16 1.88
C GLY A 70 6.18 -7.71 0.65
N PHE A 71 5.74 -6.84 -0.26
CA PHE A 71 5.06 -7.19 -1.50
C PHE A 71 5.98 -7.71 -2.61
N LEU A 72 7.25 -7.31 -2.65
CA LEU A 72 8.11 -7.63 -3.80
C LEU A 72 8.63 -9.07 -3.81
N HIS A 73 8.37 -9.86 -2.75
CA HIS A 73 8.97 -11.18 -2.58
C HIS A 73 7.98 -12.36 -2.63
N GLY A 74 6.77 -12.15 -3.16
CA GLY A 74 5.93 -13.24 -3.67
C GLY A 74 5.48 -14.34 -2.69
N ASN A 75 5.72 -14.22 -1.39
CA ASN A 75 5.33 -15.24 -0.43
C ASN A 75 4.19 -14.72 0.47
N TRP A 76 2.98 -15.17 0.16
CA TRP A 76 1.79 -15.09 1.00
C TRP A 76 1.11 -16.46 1.05
#